data_AF-A0A846C3P7-F1
#
_entry.id   AF-A0A846C3P7-F1
#
_cell.length_a   1.000
_cell.length_b   1.000
_cell.length_c   1.000
_cell.angle_alpha   90.00
_cell.angle_beta   90.00
_cell.angle_gamma   90.00
#
_symmetry.space_group_name_H-M   'P 1'
#
loop_
_entity.id
_entity.type
_entity.pdbx_description
1 polymer ?
#
loop_
_entity_poly.entity_id
_entity_poly.type
_entity_poly.pdbx_seq_one_letter_code
_entity_poly.pdbx_strand_id
1 'polypeptide(L)'
;MKSQEPFSNSLDPANGIFLEIWEPDLIVLPILERTPLANILANISFKLWLKLTNQRAKPWKIYPDPIITPELMSSDGKVLERKLTTKNREIYAEDNIIYRRDNLVNKVVDFMSSLIDDLARRDISWLSPKTATSIPIAARVSWEKDLLQLHLPTNNSFFDALKPGNYQLRFMYESSNKTKLKTVKFPFQTINKKTIKGDRLTTSFVNIRLVELAKQNDKAIEVDGIRFETTLPETVLSLPEKKDGVETSVQIGIRITNNSNTDFYFNFYNTLIPQLITPNWQIVKKHYTSNFLKRILVSDLLLAVPGESITFFPNAKLLWKKNDKFKLKIAAGDGGYWIFDNLKAGRYLLQLTYKNKSVETTVYDRITKEGISFKKLWRGMVLVPFVELYLEI
;
A
#
# COMPACT_ATOMS: atom_id res chain seq x y z
N MET A 1 20.38 21.06 23.69
CA MET A 1 20.09 20.30 22.46
C MET A 1 21.12 19.20 22.32
N LYS A 2 20.76 17.94 22.58
CA LYS A 2 21.63 16.81 22.19
C LYS A 2 21.55 16.74 20.66
N SER A 3 22.69 16.86 19.98
CA SER A 3 22.75 16.65 18.53
C SER A 3 22.17 15.27 18.25
N GLN A 4 21.03 15.22 17.57
CA GLN A 4 20.58 14.01 16.90
C GLN A 4 21.71 13.63 15.95
N GLU A 5 22.35 12.47 16.19
CA GLU A 5 23.20 11.87 15.18
C GLU A 5 22.39 11.82 13.87
N PRO A 6 22.95 12.26 12.74
CA PRO A 6 22.30 12.07 11.47
C PRO A 6 22.12 10.55 11.31
N PHE A 7 20.88 10.08 11.38
CA PHE A 7 20.55 8.68 11.12
C PHE A 7 20.97 8.37 9.69
N SER A 8 22.21 7.90 9.55
CA SER A 8 22.75 7.42 8.29
C SER A 8 21.87 6.26 7.85
N ASN A 9 21.06 6.48 6.82
CA ASN A 9 20.33 5.43 6.10
C ASN A 9 21.28 4.50 5.33
N SER A 10 22.55 4.38 5.74
CA SER A 10 23.48 3.42 5.17
C SER A 10 22.94 2.03 5.47
N LEU A 11 22.38 1.41 4.42
CA LEU A 11 22.11 -0.01 4.36
C LEU A 11 23.40 -0.72 4.77
N ASP A 12 23.48 -1.24 6.00
CA ASP A 12 24.55 -2.14 6.39
C ASP A 12 24.28 -3.45 5.65
N PRO A 13 25.00 -3.72 4.55
CA PRO A 13 24.67 -4.87 3.73
C PRO A 13 25.21 -6.08 4.46
N ALA A 14 24.35 -6.80 5.17
CA ALA A 14 24.72 -8.07 5.77
C ALA A 14 25.12 -9.06 4.65
N ASN A 15 26.41 -9.08 4.36
CA ASN A 15 27.05 -9.85 3.30
C ASN A 15 26.37 -9.68 1.92
N GLY A 16 25.87 -8.50 1.55
CA GLY A 16 25.28 -8.27 0.21
C GLY A 16 23.82 -8.70 0.03
N ILE A 17 23.05 -8.85 1.11
CA ILE A 17 21.57 -8.89 1.07
C ILE A 17 21.03 -7.57 1.59
N PHE A 18 20.04 -7.02 0.90
CA PHE A 18 19.43 -5.74 1.21
C PHE A 18 17.94 -5.92 1.43
N LEU A 19 17.40 -5.25 2.44
CA LEU A 19 15.97 -5.14 2.69
C LEU A 19 15.62 -3.65 2.72
N GLU A 20 14.69 -3.23 1.86
CA GLU A 20 14.24 -1.84 1.76
C GLU A 20 12.71 -1.75 1.79
N ILE A 21 12.17 -0.68 2.38
CA ILE A 21 10.76 -0.33 2.17
C ILE A 21 10.69 0.38 0.82
N TRP A 22 10.04 -0.24 -0.16
CA TRP A 22 9.87 0.32 -1.48
C TRP A 22 8.62 1.22 -1.56
N GLU A 23 8.53 2.15 -0.62
CA GLU A 23 7.52 3.21 -0.52
C GLU A 23 8.19 4.58 -0.50
N PRO A 24 7.46 5.69 -0.73
CA PRO A 24 8.00 7.01 -0.48
C PRO A 24 8.41 7.19 1.00
N ASP A 25 9.37 8.07 1.25
CA ASP A 25 9.89 8.36 2.60
C ASP A 25 8.84 8.96 3.56
N LEU A 26 7.70 9.41 3.03
CA LEU A 26 6.57 9.96 3.77
C LEU A 26 5.28 9.23 3.37
N ILE A 27 4.61 8.63 4.36
CA ILE A 27 3.31 7.99 4.23
C ILE A 27 2.33 8.72 5.15
N VAL A 28 1.27 9.25 4.57
CA VAL A 28 0.29 10.09 5.25
C VAL A 28 -1.03 9.33 5.30
N LEU A 29 -1.50 9.09 6.52
CA LEU A 29 -2.71 8.34 6.79
C LEU A 29 -3.72 9.25 7.51
N PRO A 30 -4.95 9.39 7.00
CA PRO A 30 -5.98 10.12 7.72
C PRO A 30 -6.34 9.38 9.01
N ILE A 31 -6.67 10.12 10.06
CA ILE A 31 -7.36 9.60 11.23
C ILE A 31 -8.83 9.96 11.04
N LEU A 32 -9.65 8.93 10.85
CA LEU A 32 -11.09 9.12 10.75
C LEU A 32 -11.67 9.34 12.14
N GLU A 33 -12.57 10.32 12.26
CA GLU A 33 -13.28 10.59 13.51
C GLU A 33 -14.06 9.36 13.97
N ARG A 34 -14.16 9.19 15.28
CA ARG A 34 -14.88 8.07 15.88
C ARG A 34 -16.38 8.34 15.88
N THR A 35 -17.03 8.15 14.75
CA THR A 35 -18.50 8.04 14.67
C THR A 35 -18.95 6.59 14.72
N PRO A 36 -20.19 6.28 15.13
CA PRO A 36 -20.72 4.92 15.10
C PRO A 36 -20.66 4.28 13.70
N LEU A 37 -20.84 5.08 12.65
CA LEU A 37 -20.61 4.69 11.25
C LEU A 37 -19.12 4.52 10.95
N ALA A 38 -18.28 5.35 11.58
CA ALA A 38 -16.85 5.30 11.41
C ALA A 38 -16.18 4.14 12.14
N ASN A 39 -16.77 3.44 13.10
CA ASN A 39 -16.15 2.19 13.59
C ASN A 39 -15.92 1.18 12.44
N ILE A 40 -16.65 1.32 11.33
CA ILE A 40 -16.47 0.51 10.12
C ILE A 40 -15.65 1.22 9.02
N LEU A 41 -15.80 2.54 8.84
CA LEU A 41 -14.93 3.33 7.95
C LEU A 41 -13.50 3.51 8.49
N ALA A 42 -13.30 3.37 9.81
CA ALA A 42 -12.07 3.66 10.55
C ALA A 42 -10.89 2.80 10.12
N ASN A 43 -11.14 1.77 9.32
CA ASN A 43 -10.16 0.83 8.85
C ASN A 43 -9.55 1.35 7.55
N ILE A 44 -8.44 2.07 7.67
CA ILE A 44 -7.64 2.46 6.51
C ILE A 44 -6.65 1.35 6.25
N SER A 45 -6.93 0.57 5.20
CA SER A 45 -6.06 -0.48 4.72
C SER A 45 -5.17 0.02 3.59
N PHE A 46 -3.88 -0.24 3.69
CA PHE A 46 -2.89 0.10 2.67
C PHE A 46 -1.90 -1.05 2.48
N LYS A 47 -1.07 -0.97 1.44
CA LYS A 47 -0.03 -1.96 1.17
C LYS A 47 1.32 -1.27 1.14
N LEU A 48 2.24 -1.79 1.93
CA LEU A 48 3.66 -1.47 1.90
C LEU A 48 4.37 -2.56 1.09
N TRP A 49 5.34 -2.20 0.27
CA TRP A 49 6.17 -3.18 -0.42
C TRP A 49 7.54 -3.24 0.23
N LEU A 50 7.97 -4.42 0.69
CA LEU A 50 9.34 -4.67 1.11
C LEU A 50 10.11 -5.28 -0.05
N LYS A 51 11.17 -4.63 -0.51
CA LYS A 51 12.04 -5.16 -1.55
C LYS A 51 13.26 -5.79 -0.91
N LEU A 52 13.47 -7.06 -1.24
CA LEU A 52 14.58 -7.86 -0.79
C LEU A 52 15.48 -8.11 -2.01
N THR A 53 16.73 -7.66 -1.94
CA THR A 53 17.70 -7.77 -3.05
C THR A 53 18.87 -8.65 -2.63
N ASN A 54 19.19 -9.65 -3.45
CA ASN A 54 20.38 -10.48 -3.28
C ASN A 54 21.46 -10.02 -4.26
N GLN A 55 22.49 -9.33 -3.77
CA GLN A 55 23.65 -8.97 -4.59
C GLN A 55 24.81 -9.97 -4.48
N ARG A 56 24.66 -11.06 -3.71
CA ARG A 56 25.67 -12.12 -3.61
C ARG A 56 25.79 -12.87 -4.94
N ALA A 57 26.91 -13.58 -5.11
CA ALA A 57 27.10 -14.54 -6.20
C ALA A 57 26.37 -15.87 -5.97
N LYS A 58 25.89 -16.13 -4.75
CA LYS A 58 25.19 -17.36 -4.36
C LYS A 58 23.72 -17.08 -4.04
N PRO A 59 22.81 -18.03 -4.30
CA PRO A 59 21.43 -17.93 -3.86
C PRO A 59 21.34 -17.70 -2.35
N TRP A 60 20.37 -16.91 -1.91
CA TRP A 60 20.10 -16.67 -0.51
C TRP A 60 18.76 -17.28 -0.12
N LYS A 61 18.75 -17.99 1.00
CA LYS A 61 17.57 -18.70 1.48
C LYS A 61 16.63 -17.74 2.20
N ILE A 62 15.44 -17.54 1.66
CA ILE A 62 14.34 -16.88 2.36
C ILE A 62 13.60 -17.97 3.15
N TYR A 63 13.45 -17.76 4.45
CA TYR A 63 12.65 -18.65 5.27
C TYR A 63 11.19 -18.28 5.12
N PRO A 64 10.26 -19.26 5.05
CA PRO A 64 8.83 -19.00 4.87
C PRO A 64 8.10 -18.60 6.15
N ASP A 65 8.73 -18.82 7.29
CA ASP A 65 8.37 -18.21 8.58
C ASP A 65 9.34 -17.05 8.92
N PRO A 66 9.61 -16.08 8.02
CA PRO A 66 10.51 -15.01 8.38
C PRO A 66 9.78 -14.14 9.39
N ILE A 67 10.44 -13.89 10.51
CA ILE A 67 9.90 -12.96 11.50
C ILE A 67 10.22 -11.55 10.99
N ILE A 68 9.42 -11.07 10.03
CA ILE A 68 9.40 -9.66 9.66
C ILE A 68 8.78 -8.92 10.85
N THR A 69 9.63 -8.32 11.67
CA THR A 69 9.21 -7.57 12.85
C THR A 69 9.16 -6.10 12.50
N PRO A 70 7.99 -5.47 12.57
CA PRO A 70 7.92 -4.02 12.47
C PRO A 70 8.43 -3.38 13.75
N GLU A 71 9.03 -2.21 13.60
CA GLU A 71 9.41 -1.33 14.68
C GLU A 71 8.89 0.06 14.37
N LEU A 72 8.12 0.61 15.31
CA LEU A 72 7.53 1.93 15.19
C LEU A 72 8.15 2.84 16.26
N MET A 73 8.59 4.02 15.86
CA MET A 73 9.18 5.01 16.74
C MET A 73 8.36 6.30 16.70
N SER A 74 8.12 6.93 17.85
CA SER A 74 7.50 8.26 17.91
C SER A 74 8.48 9.36 17.53
N SER A 75 7.96 10.57 17.29
CA SER A 75 8.76 11.76 16.94
C SER A 75 9.78 12.18 18.01
N ASP A 76 9.61 11.77 19.27
CA ASP A 76 10.58 11.98 20.35
C ASP A 76 11.70 10.91 20.39
N GLY A 77 11.73 10.00 19.41
CA GLY A 77 12.73 8.96 19.28
C GLY A 77 12.48 7.70 20.12
N LYS A 78 11.33 7.59 20.80
CA LYS A 78 11.00 6.40 21.60
C LYS A 78 10.42 5.29 20.73
N VAL A 79 10.97 4.08 20.87
CA VAL A 79 10.42 2.88 20.26
C VAL A 79 9.14 2.50 20.99
N LEU A 80 8.04 2.36 20.25
CA LEU A 80 6.75 1.96 20.80
C LEU A 80 6.70 0.46 21.02
N GLU A 81 6.08 0.05 22.12
CA GLU A 81 5.90 -1.36 22.43
C GLU A 81 4.97 -2.02 21.42
N ARG A 82 5.50 -3.02 20.72
CA ARG A 82 4.73 -3.86 19.81
C ARG A 82 3.95 -4.90 20.60
N LYS A 83 2.64 -4.95 20.43
CA LYS A 83 1.77 -5.97 21.02
C LYS A 83 1.51 -7.10 20.04
N LEU A 84 1.27 -8.30 20.55
CA LEU A 84 0.93 -9.49 19.77
C LEU A 84 -0.50 -9.89 20.10
N THR A 85 -1.32 -10.10 19.07
CA THR A 85 -2.69 -10.58 19.27
C THR A 85 -2.67 -12.08 19.58
N THR A 86 -3.18 -12.46 20.76
CA THR A 86 -3.38 -13.87 21.15
C THR A 86 -4.62 -14.51 20.54
N LYS A 87 -5.56 -13.70 20.01
CA LYS A 87 -6.72 -14.21 19.27
C LYS A 87 -6.23 -14.89 17.99
N ASN A 88 -6.57 -16.17 17.89
CA ASN A 88 -6.09 -17.14 16.91
C ASN A 88 -6.19 -16.67 15.45
N ARG A 89 -5.38 -17.34 14.61
CA ARG A 89 -5.21 -17.25 13.14
C ARG A 89 -6.45 -17.12 12.25
N GLU A 90 -7.67 -17.05 12.78
CA GLU A 90 -8.92 -17.08 12.03
C GLU A 90 -9.18 -15.78 11.25
N ILE A 91 -8.74 -14.61 11.75
CA ILE A 91 -9.05 -13.30 11.12
C ILE A 91 -8.30 -13.10 9.79
N TYR A 92 -7.06 -13.59 9.66
CA TYR A 92 -6.30 -13.50 8.39
C TYR A 92 -6.66 -14.61 7.40
N ALA A 93 -7.37 -15.62 7.87
CA ALA A 93 -7.99 -16.57 6.99
C ALA A 93 -9.10 -15.85 6.21
N GLU A 94 -9.92 -14.99 6.81
CA GLU A 94 -11.00 -14.28 6.11
C GLU A 94 -10.53 -13.33 4.99
N ASP A 95 -9.48 -12.54 5.18
CA ASP A 95 -8.95 -11.69 4.09
C ASP A 95 -8.39 -12.50 2.89
N ASN A 96 -8.09 -13.80 3.09
CA ASN A 96 -7.76 -14.74 2.01
C ASN A 96 -8.91 -15.73 1.67
N ILE A 97 -9.97 -15.84 2.49
CA ILE A 97 -11.11 -16.77 2.37
C ILE A 97 -12.35 -16.08 1.79
N ILE A 98 -12.38 -14.74 1.68
CA ILE A 98 -13.42 -13.97 0.96
C ILE A 98 -13.25 -14.14 -0.58
N TYR A 99 -12.99 -15.37 -1.03
CA TYR A 99 -13.10 -15.87 -2.40
C TYR A 99 -14.11 -17.02 -2.52
N ARG A 100 -14.74 -17.45 -1.42
CA ARG A 100 -15.68 -18.57 -1.43
C ARG A 100 -17.08 -18.13 -1.87
N ARG A 101 -17.37 -18.28 -3.17
CA ARG A 101 -18.71 -18.64 -3.63
C ARG A 101 -18.75 -20.14 -3.88
N ASP A 102 -19.71 -20.81 -3.26
CA ASP A 102 -19.92 -22.26 -3.25
C ASP A 102 -20.07 -22.85 -4.66
N ASN A 103 -18.96 -23.22 -5.27
CA ASN A 103 -18.96 -24.23 -6.32
C ASN A 103 -17.91 -25.27 -5.93
N LEU A 104 -18.28 -26.55 -5.95
CA LEU A 104 -17.42 -27.67 -5.55
C LEU A 104 -16.07 -27.63 -6.30
N VAL A 105 -16.10 -27.19 -7.57
CA VAL A 105 -14.92 -26.99 -8.42
C VAL A 105 -13.99 -25.91 -7.86
N ASN A 106 -14.52 -24.79 -7.37
CA ASN A 106 -13.69 -23.75 -6.76
C ASN A 106 -13.14 -24.20 -5.40
N LYS A 107 -13.88 -24.99 -4.61
CA LYS A 107 -13.35 -25.57 -3.37
C LYS A 107 -12.17 -26.52 -3.63
N VAL A 108 -12.20 -27.31 -4.72
CA VAL A 108 -11.09 -28.17 -5.12
C VAL A 108 -9.94 -27.35 -5.70
N VAL A 109 -10.19 -26.35 -6.55
CA VAL A 109 -9.16 -25.46 -7.09
C VAL A 109 -8.51 -24.63 -5.99
N ASP A 110 -9.26 -24.15 -5.00
CA ASP A 110 -8.75 -23.40 -3.85
C ASP A 110 -8.04 -24.32 -2.86
N PHE A 111 -8.52 -25.55 -2.66
CA PHE A 111 -7.79 -26.55 -1.87
C PHE A 111 -6.46 -26.85 -2.52
N MET A 112 -6.44 -27.12 -3.84
CA MET A 112 -5.21 -27.37 -4.62
C MET A 112 -4.34 -26.12 -4.72
N SER A 113 -4.89 -24.91 -4.87
CA SER A 113 -4.12 -23.67 -4.89
C SER A 113 -3.60 -23.30 -3.50
N SER A 114 -4.34 -23.59 -2.44
CA SER A 114 -3.84 -23.43 -1.07
C SER A 114 -2.84 -24.52 -0.70
N LEU A 115 -2.95 -25.73 -1.26
CA LEU A 115 -1.97 -26.80 -1.12
C LEU A 115 -0.72 -26.48 -1.94
N ILE A 116 -0.86 -25.93 -3.14
CA ILE A 116 0.25 -25.44 -3.97
C ILE A 116 0.87 -24.18 -3.34
N ASP A 117 0.09 -23.28 -2.75
CA ASP A 117 0.60 -22.13 -2.00
C ASP A 117 1.22 -22.57 -0.67
N ASP A 118 0.69 -23.59 0.01
CA ASP A 118 1.27 -24.13 1.25
C ASP A 118 2.51 -24.99 0.93
N LEU A 119 2.55 -25.67 -0.22
CA LEU A 119 3.72 -26.36 -0.75
C LEU A 119 4.76 -25.38 -1.30
N ALA A 120 4.35 -24.28 -1.94
CA ALA A 120 5.22 -23.19 -2.40
C ALA A 120 5.69 -22.30 -1.24
N ARG A 121 4.91 -22.20 -0.15
CA ARG A 121 5.34 -21.62 1.13
C ARG A 121 6.25 -22.59 1.88
N ARG A 122 6.08 -23.91 1.76
CA ARG A 122 7.02 -24.88 2.36
C ARG A 122 8.27 -25.08 1.51
N ASP A 123 8.20 -24.76 0.23
CA ASP A 123 9.37 -24.63 -0.61
C ASP A 123 10.13 -23.39 -0.15
N ILE A 124 11.34 -23.68 0.28
CA ILE A 124 12.37 -22.72 0.57
C ILE A 124 12.45 -21.76 -0.63
N SER A 125 11.98 -20.53 -0.46
CA SER A 125 12.11 -19.53 -1.51
C SER A 125 13.57 -19.10 -1.55
N TRP A 126 14.29 -19.56 -2.57
CA TRP A 126 15.64 -19.10 -2.84
C TRP A 126 15.57 -17.80 -3.62
N LEU A 127 16.21 -16.75 -3.09
CA LEU A 127 16.47 -15.54 -3.85
C LEU A 127 17.73 -15.75 -4.68
N SER A 128 17.58 -15.85 -6.00
CA SER A 128 18.69 -16.04 -6.92
C SER A 128 19.76 -14.94 -6.80
N PRO A 129 21.02 -15.21 -7.18
CA PRO A 129 22.06 -14.19 -7.28
C PRO A 129 21.62 -13.02 -8.17
N LYS A 130 21.94 -11.80 -7.75
CA LYS A 130 21.67 -10.55 -8.51
C LYS A 130 20.20 -10.31 -8.85
N THR A 131 19.28 -10.92 -8.11
CA THR A 131 17.84 -10.68 -8.26
C THR A 131 17.26 -9.95 -7.05
N ALA A 132 16.05 -9.43 -7.23
CA ALA A 132 15.24 -8.85 -6.17
C ALA A 132 13.83 -9.46 -6.22
N THR A 133 13.20 -9.52 -5.05
CA THR A 133 11.79 -9.87 -4.90
C THR A 133 11.11 -8.83 -4.02
N SER A 134 9.80 -8.66 -4.20
CA SER A 134 9.00 -7.72 -3.41
C SER A 134 7.93 -8.46 -2.63
N ILE A 135 7.88 -8.21 -1.32
CA ILE A 135 6.93 -8.81 -0.38
C ILE A 135 5.89 -7.74 -0.01
N PRO A 136 4.61 -7.90 -0.40
CA PRO A 136 3.58 -6.97 0.02
C PRO A 136 3.23 -7.22 1.50
N ILE A 137 3.27 -6.16 2.30
CA ILE A 137 2.79 -6.12 3.67
C ILE A 137 1.49 -5.31 3.67
N ALA A 138 0.36 -5.99 3.83
CA ALA A 138 -0.89 -5.28 4.12
C ALA A 138 -0.74 -4.58 5.47
N ALA A 139 -1.18 -3.35 5.61
CA ALA A 139 -1.16 -2.61 6.86
C ALA A 139 -2.54 -2.00 7.05
N ARG A 140 -2.97 -1.86 8.30
CA ARG A 140 -4.26 -1.27 8.62
C ARG A 140 -4.13 -0.32 9.79
N VAL A 141 -4.63 0.89 9.64
CA VAL A 141 -4.90 1.78 10.79
C VAL A 141 -6.38 1.66 11.12
N SER A 142 -6.70 1.42 12.40
CA SER A 142 -8.08 1.22 12.85
C SER A 142 -8.28 1.60 14.31
N TRP A 143 -9.50 2.00 14.68
CA TRP A 143 -9.90 2.19 16.07
C TRP A 143 -10.36 0.86 16.68
N GLU A 144 -9.76 0.44 17.79
CA GLU A 144 -10.22 -0.69 18.58
C GLU A 144 -10.18 -0.34 20.07
N LYS A 145 -11.31 -0.48 20.77
CA LYS A 145 -11.47 -0.14 22.19
C LYS A 145 -10.93 1.25 22.53
N ASP A 146 -11.28 2.23 21.70
CA ASP A 146 -10.95 3.64 21.92
C ASP A 146 -9.48 3.98 21.70
N LEU A 147 -8.70 3.01 21.19
CA LEU A 147 -7.30 3.19 20.85
C LEU A 147 -7.13 3.12 19.34
N LEU A 148 -6.44 4.11 18.77
CA LEU A 148 -5.99 4.04 17.40
C LEU A 148 -4.84 3.05 17.32
N GLN A 149 -4.97 2.07 16.44
CA GLN A 149 -4.01 0.98 16.28
C GLN A 149 -3.48 0.92 14.85
N LEU A 150 -2.19 0.60 14.71
CA LEU A 150 -1.57 0.20 13.45
C LEU A 150 -1.35 -1.32 13.50
N HIS A 151 -2.13 -2.07 12.73
CA HIS A 151 -1.99 -3.51 12.57
C HIS A 151 -1.08 -3.84 11.40
N LEU A 152 -0.16 -4.78 11.64
CA LEU A 152 0.72 -5.34 10.63
C LEU A 152 0.60 -6.87 10.73
N PRO A 153 0.23 -7.56 9.63
CA PRO A 153 -0.08 -8.99 9.60
C PRO A 153 1.14 -9.85 9.92
N THR A 154 2.34 -9.27 9.88
CA THR A 154 3.56 -9.98 10.25
C THR A 154 3.50 -10.30 11.76
N ASN A 155 3.25 -11.58 12.06
CA ASN A 155 3.07 -12.12 13.41
C ASN A 155 1.86 -11.59 14.20
N ASN A 156 0.79 -11.18 13.52
CA ASN A 156 -0.40 -10.60 14.16
C ASN A 156 -0.03 -9.46 15.13
N SER A 157 0.90 -8.61 14.72
CA SER A 157 1.42 -7.55 15.57
C SER A 157 0.68 -6.24 15.35
N PHE A 158 0.58 -5.44 16.41
CA PHE A 158 0.00 -4.11 16.33
C PHE A 158 0.68 -3.16 17.32
N PHE A 159 0.56 -1.87 17.02
CA PHE A 159 0.89 -0.77 17.92
C PHE A 159 -0.43 -0.08 18.28
N ASP A 160 -0.69 0.15 19.57
CA ASP A 160 -1.92 0.80 20.03
C ASP A 160 -1.64 2.16 20.66
N ALA A 161 -2.73 2.84 21.05
CA ALA A 161 -2.71 4.18 21.64
C ALA A 161 -1.96 5.21 20.78
N LEU A 162 -2.02 5.05 19.45
CA LEU A 162 -1.46 6.02 18.52
C LEU A 162 -2.25 7.33 18.60
N LYS A 163 -1.56 8.44 18.33
CA LYS A 163 -2.12 9.80 18.33
C LYS A 163 -1.83 10.45 16.98
N PRO A 164 -2.56 11.50 16.59
CA PRO A 164 -2.13 12.36 15.49
C PRO A 164 -0.68 12.79 15.71
N GLY A 165 0.16 12.68 14.68
CA GLY A 165 1.59 12.96 14.81
C GLY A 165 2.49 12.25 13.79
N ASN A 166 3.78 12.43 13.99
CA ASN A 166 4.84 11.83 13.17
C ASN A 166 5.41 10.60 13.87
N TYR A 167 5.59 9.54 13.10
CA TYR A 167 6.19 8.28 13.49
C TYR A 167 7.20 7.85 12.45
N GLN A 168 8.08 6.93 12.81
CA GLN A 168 9.02 6.29 11.91
C GLN A 168 8.81 4.78 11.96
N LEU A 169 8.57 4.17 10.81
CA LEU A 169 8.40 2.72 10.67
C LEU A 169 9.63 2.13 9.97
N ARG A 170 10.14 1.03 10.52
CA ARG A 170 11.06 0.13 9.81
C ARG A 170 10.64 -1.31 10.00
N PHE A 171 11.23 -2.19 9.19
CA PHE A 171 11.08 -3.63 9.33
C PHE A 171 12.43 -4.29 9.58
N MET A 172 12.41 -5.30 10.43
CA MET A 172 13.55 -6.15 10.73
C MET A 172 13.23 -7.55 10.26
N TYR A 173 14.08 -8.11 9.42
CA TYR A 173 14.00 -9.50 9.03
C TYR A 173 15.04 -10.28 9.82
N GLU A 174 14.60 -11.25 10.60
CA GLU A 174 15.49 -12.19 11.28
C GLU A 174 15.37 -13.57 10.63
N SER A 175 16.47 -14.00 10.01
CA SER A 175 16.59 -15.35 9.48
C SER A 175 16.63 -16.32 10.65
N SER A 176 15.50 -16.99 10.93
CA SER A 176 15.47 -18.00 11.97
C SER A 176 16.20 -19.26 11.47
N ASN A 177 17.51 -19.31 11.66
CA ASN A 177 18.26 -20.57 11.66
C ASN A 177 17.92 -21.42 12.90
N LYS A 178 16.66 -21.37 13.36
CA LYS A 178 16.14 -22.31 14.34
C LYS A 178 15.95 -23.62 13.59
N THR A 179 17.04 -24.34 13.37
CA THR A 179 16.94 -25.80 13.31
C THR A 179 16.31 -26.18 14.65
N LYS A 180 14.98 -26.34 14.68
CA LYS A 180 14.30 -27.07 15.75
C LYS A 180 14.83 -28.49 15.64
N LEU A 181 16.03 -28.73 16.16
CA LEU A 181 16.49 -30.06 16.43
C LEU A 181 15.50 -30.58 17.46
N LYS A 182 14.60 -31.47 16.99
CA LYS A 182 14.03 -32.45 17.89
C LYS A 182 15.23 -33.04 18.61
N THR A 183 15.30 -32.87 19.91
CA THR A 183 16.30 -33.53 20.74
C THR A 183 16.02 -35.02 20.62
N VAL A 184 16.64 -35.67 19.63
CA VAL A 184 16.67 -37.13 19.59
C VAL A 184 17.61 -37.50 20.73
N LYS A 185 17.04 -37.92 21.86
CA LYS A 185 17.81 -38.41 23.00
C LYS A 185 18.51 -39.70 22.56
N PHE A 186 19.72 -39.58 22.02
CA PHE A 186 20.64 -40.72 21.95
C PHE A 186 21.37 -40.82 23.30
N PRO A 187 21.45 -42.01 23.91
CA PRO A 187 21.84 -42.15 25.31
C PRO A 187 23.30 -41.80 25.67
N PHE A 188 24.17 -41.41 24.73
CA PHE A 188 25.61 -41.34 25.02
C PHE A 188 26.40 -40.10 24.57
N GLN A 189 25.80 -39.05 23.97
CA GLN A 189 26.56 -37.82 23.66
C GLN A 189 25.73 -36.54 23.78
N THR A 190 26.13 -35.65 24.70
CA THR A 190 25.65 -34.27 24.79
C THR A 190 26.51 -33.40 23.87
N ILE A 191 26.02 -33.07 22.68
CA ILE A 191 26.72 -32.15 21.77
C ILE A 191 26.29 -30.72 22.10
N ASN A 192 27.21 -29.92 22.67
CA ASN A 192 27.04 -28.48 22.82
C ASN A 192 27.00 -27.81 21.45
N LYS A 193 25.80 -27.52 20.93
CA LYS A 193 25.65 -26.89 19.62
C LYS A 193 25.68 -25.38 19.74
N LYS A 194 26.74 -24.76 19.19
CA LYS A 194 26.87 -23.29 19.08
C LYS A 194 25.72 -22.73 18.24
N THR A 195 24.91 -21.84 18.83
CA THR A 195 23.87 -21.12 18.10
C THR A 195 24.53 -20.18 17.09
N ILE A 196 24.38 -20.46 15.80
CA ILE A 196 24.82 -19.54 14.75
C ILE A 196 23.77 -18.42 14.71
N LYS A 197 24.17 -17.21 15.13
CA LYS A 197 23.33 -16.01 15.02
C LYS A 197 22.98 -15.82 13.54
N GLY A 198 21.68 -15.87 13.21
CA GLY A 198 21.23 -15.67 11.84
C GLY A 198 21.51 -14.26 11.34
N ASP A 199 21.54 -14.09 10.02
CA ASP A 199 21.57 -12.76 9.38
C ASP A 199 20.33 -11.97 9.85
N ARG A 200 20.56 -10.77 10.41
CA ARG A 200 19.51 -9.79 10.72
C ARG A 200 19.62 -8.67 9.70
N LEU A 201 18.54 -8.44 8.97
CA LEU A 201 18.42 -7.34 8.01
C LEU A 201 17.47 -6.30 8.59
N THR A 202 17.73 -5.03 8.34
CA THR A 202 16.85 -3.93 8.76
C THR A 202 16.64 -2.98 7.60
N THR A 203 15.41 -2.54 7.40
CA THR A 203 15.15 -1.44 6.47
C THR A 203 15.58 -0.11 7.09
N SER A 204 15.81 0.89 6.24
CA SER A 204 15.76 2.29 6.66
C SER A 204 14.37 2.64 7.20
N PHE A 205 14.31 3.70 8.00
CA PHE A 205 13.04 4.24 8.47
C PHE A 205 12.30 4.97 7.34
N VAL A 206 10.98 4.80 7.30
CA VAL A 206 10.06 5.67 6.55
C VAL A 206 9.19 6.44 7.53
N ASN A 207 8.86 7.69 7.21
CA ASN A 207 8.01 8.50 8.07
C ASN A 207 6.55 8.14 7.83
N ILE A 208 5.82 7.87 8.90
CA ILE A 208 4.37 7.76 8.91
C ILE A 208 3.82 8.97 9.62
N ARG A 209 2.91 9.69 8.97
CA ARG A 209 2.19 10.81 9.57
C ARG A 209 0.72 10.45 9.68
N LEU A 210 0.21 10.45 10.91
CA LEU A 210 -1.22 10.31 11.18
C LEU A 210 -1.80 11.71 11.31
N VAL A 211 -2.73 12.06 10.42
CA VAL A 211 -3.26 13.44 10.31
C VAL A 211 -4.77 13.42 10.48
N GLU A 212 -5.30 14.35 11.27
CA GLU A 212 -6.74 14.57 11.35
C GLU A 212 -7.29 15.15 10.04
N LEU A 213 -8.57 14.96 9.78
CA LEU A 213 -9.23 15.56 8.63
C LEU A 213 -9.23 17.09 8.74
N ALA A 214 -9.19 17.79 7.60
CA ALA A 214 -9.24 19.24 7.62
C ALA A 214 -10.59 19.72 8.17
N LYS A 215 -10.59 20.54 9.24
CA LYS A 215 -11.82 20.98 9.95
C LYS A 215 -12.91 21.58 9.07
N GLN A 216 -12.55 22.16 7.92
CA GLN A 216 -13.48 22.82 7.00
C GLN A 216 -14.06 21.87 5.93
N ASN A 217 -13.51 20.66 5.77
CA ASN A 217 -13.95 19.68 4.79
C ASN A 217 -13.48 18.28 5.20
N ASP A 218 -14.44 17.44 5.59
CA ASP A 218 -14.25 16.05 6.03
C ASP A 218 -13.69 15.13 4.93
N LYS A 219 -13.54 15.62 3.69
CA LYS A 219 -13.03 14.87 2.53
C LYS A 219 -11.60 15.20 2.15
N ALA A 220 -10.94 16.09 2.90
CA ALA A 220 -9.59 16.54 2.59
C ALA A 220 -8.59 16.26 3.71
N ILE A 221 -7.36 15.98 3.30
CA ILE A 221 -6.20 15.82 4.19
C ILE A 221 -5.11 16.81 3.78
N GLU A 222 -4.47 17.45 4.76
CA GLU A 222 -3.43 18.44 4.52
C GLU A 222 -2.11 18.04 5.19
N VAL A 223 -1.03 18.09 4.43
CA VAL A 223 0.31 17.71 4.87
C VAL A 223 1.32 18.70 4.33
N ASP A 224 2.08 19.34 5.22
CA ASP A 224 3.13 20.31 4.86
C ASP A 224 2.62 21.44 3.93
N GLY A 225 1.39 21.90 4.19
CA GLY A 225 0.72 22.92 3.38
C GLY A 225 0.17 22.39 2.05
N ILE A 226 0.21 21.09 1.77
CA ILE A 226 -0.39 20.49 0.57
C ILE A 226 -1.66 19.74 0.95
N ARG A 227 -2.78 20.18 0.41
CA ARG A 227 -4.10 19.60 0.66
C ARG A 227 -4.50 18.69 -0.49
N PHE A 228 -4.92 17.46 -0.17
CA PHE A 228 -5.40 16.44 -1.11
C PHE A 228 -6.87 16.15 -0.86
N GLU A 229 -7.67 16.09 -1.92
CA GLU A 229 -9.11 15.85 -1.88
C GLU A 229 -9.57 14.97 -3.05
N THR A 230 -10.44 14.00 -2.79
CA THR A 230 -11.04 13.18 -3.85
C THR A 230 -12.16 13.99 -4.49
N THR A 231 -12.09 14.21 -5.79
CA THR A 231 -13.11 14.93 -6.54
C THR A 231 -14.01 13.96 -7.30
N LEU A 232 -15.30 14.10 -7.07
CA LEU A 232 -16.35 13.35 -7.74
C LEU A 232 -17.51 14.32 -7.99
N PRO A 233 -17.51 15.04 -9.13
CA PRO A 233 -18.53 16.05 -9.44
C PRO A 233 -19.95 15.48 -9.41
N GLU A 234 -20.10 14.24 -9.86
CA GLU A 234 -21.35 13.48 -9.79
C GLU A 234 -21.17 12.27 -8.87
N THR A 235 -21.78 12.31 -7.68
CA THR A 235 -21.73 11.18 -6.74
C THR A 235 -22.62 10.02 -7.17
N VAL A 236 -23.61 10.29 -8.03
CA VAL A 236 -24.50 9.31 -8.64
C VAL A 236 -24.10 9.16 -10.09
N LEU A 237 -23.52 8.01 -10.45
CA LEU A 237 -23.11 7.71 -11.81
C LEU A 237 -24.20 6.88 -12.48
N SER A 238 -24.87 7.48 -13.46
CA SER A 238 -25.83 6.78 -14.30
C SER A 238 -25.11 5.74 -15.16
N LEU A 239 -25.61 4.52 -15.11
CA LEU A 239 -25.08 3.43 -15.90
C LEU A 239 -25.44 3.63 -17.38
N PRO A 240 -24.54 3.26 -18.32
CA PRO A 240 -24.87 3.30 -19.74
C PRO A 240 -26.11 2.46 -20.05
N GLU A 241 -26.80 2.73 -21.16
CA GLU A 241 -27.77 1.79 -21.71
C GLU A 241 -27.15 0.40 -21.84
N LYS A 242 -27.95 -0.64 -21.59
CA LYS A 242 -27.52 -2.04 -21.59
C LYS A 242 -27.25 -2.56 -23.01
N LYS A 243 -26.19 -2.04 -23.62
CA LYS A 243 -25.70 -2.36 -24.97
C LYS A 243 -24.22 -2.73 -24.84
N ASP A 244 -23.84 -3.82 -25.49
CA ASP A 244 -22.46 -4.31 -25.43
C ASP A 244 -21.50 -3.28 -26.04
N GLY A 245 -20.37 -3.04 -25.37
CA GLY A 245 -19.37 -2.07 -25.80
C GLY A 245 -19.70 -0.58 -25.59
N VAL A 246 -20.89 -0.23 -25.06
CA VAL A 246 -21.17 1.16 -24.69
C VAL A 246 -20.42 1.52 -23.40
N GLU A 247 -19.62 2.58 -23.49
CA GLU A 247 -18.86 3.14 -22.37
C GLU A 247 -19.42 4.51 -22.01
N THR A 248 -19.68 4.75 -20.72
CA THR A 248 -19.96 6.09 -20.18
C THR A 248 -18.71 6.61 -19.50
N SER A 249 -18.21 7.77 -19.96
CA SER A 249 -17.13 8.48 -19.27
C SER A 249 -17.64 9.05 -17.95
N VAL A 250 -16.84 8.90 -16.88
CA VAL A 250 -17.17 9.40 -15.55
C VAL A 250 -16.01 10.21 -14.99
N GLN A 251 -16.31 11.25 -14.21
CA GLN A 251 -15.29 12.12 -13.64
C GLN A 251 -14.93 11.69 -12.22
N ILE A 252 -13.87 10.88 -12.11
CA ILE A 252 -13.27 10.50 -10.83
C ILE A 252 -11.87 11.10 -10.81
N GLY A 253 -11.57 11.94 -9.82
CA GLY A 253 -10.31 12.67 -9.81
C GLY A 253 -9.79 13.01 -8.42
N ILE A 254 -8.66 13.70 -8.42
CA ILE A 254 -8.05 14.25 -7.22
C ILE A 254 -7.82 15.76 -7.44
N ARG A 255 -8.15 16.55 -6.43
CA ARG A 255 -7.77 17.97 -6.33
C ARG A 255 -6.63 18.09 -5.34
N ILE A 256 -5.61 18.83 -5.74
CA ILE A 256 -4.46 19.13 -4.91
C ILE A 256 -4.33 20.65 -4.82
N THR A 257 -4.36 21.19 -3.61
CA THR A 257 -4.19 22.62 -3.33
C THR A 257 -2.86 22.84 -2.63
N ASN A 258 -2.04 23.73 -3.16
CA ASN A 258 -0.76 24.10 -2.58
C ASN A 258 -0.92 25.33 -1.68
N ASN A 259 -1.15 25.14 -0.39
CA ASN A 259 -1.14 26.20 0.62
C ASN A 259 0.27 26.50 1.17
N SER A 260 1.30 25.81 0.69
CA SER A 260 2.68 26.08 1.10
C SER A 260 3.22 27.34 0.42
N ASN A 261 4.41 27.78 0.81
CA ASN A 261 5.13 28.89 0.17
C ASN A 261 6.07 28.46 -0.96
N THR A 262 6.03 27.19 -1.36
CA THR A 262 6.96 26.59 -2.34
C THR A 262 6.17 25.97 -3.48
N ASP A 263 6.57 26.21 -4.73
CA ASP A 263 5.97 25.55 -5.89
C ASP A 263 6.29 24.06 -5.91
N PHE A 264 5.31 23.24 -6.27
CA PHE A 264 5.49 21.80 -6.42
C PHE A 264 4.95 21.29 -7.75
N TYR A 265 5.70 20.37 -8.36
CA TYR A 265 5.19 19.54 -9.44
C TYR A 265 4.54 18.28 -8.87
N PHE A 266 3.39 17.91 -9.42
CA PHE A 266 2.69 16.67 -9.14
C PHE A 266 2.71 15.79 -10.37
N ASN A 267 3.28 14.60 -10.21
CA ASN A 267 3.32 13.58 -11.26
C ASN A 267 2.06 12.72 -11.20
N PHE A 268 1.37 12.55 -12.32
CA PHE A 268 0.18 11.70 -12.51
C PHE A 268 0.45 10.43 -13.33
N TYR A 269 1.71 10.16 -13.68
CA TYR A 269 2.12 8.91 -14.31
C TYR A 269 2.20 7.78 -13.26
N ASN A 270 1.20 6.89 -13.24
CA ASN A 270 1.11 5.73 -12.33
C ASN A 270 1.22 6.08 -10.83
N THR A 271 0.70 7.23 -10.44
CA THR A 271 0.73 7.69 -9.03
C THR A 271 -0.63 7.64 -8.34
N LEU A 272 -1.72 7.64 -9.10
CA LEU A 272 -3.07 7.62 -8.56
C LEU A 272 -3.62 6.19 -8.51
N ILE A 273 -3.89 5.70 -7.30
CA ILE A 273 -4.31 4.32 -7.05
C ILE A 273 -5.72 4.34 -6.43
N PRO A 274 -6.77 3.92 -7.17
CA PRO A 274 -8.13 3.90 -6.66
C PRO A 274 -8.41 2.66 -5.82
N GLN A 275 -9.29 2.77 -4.85
CA GLN A 275 -9.81 1.67 -4.05
C GLN A 275 -11.33 1.83 -3.89
N LEU A 276 -12.06 0.74 -4.09
CA LEU A 276 -13.50 0.68 -3.87
C LEU A 276 -13.82 -0.26 -2.72
N ILE A 277 -14.78 0.13 -1.90
CA ILE A 277 -15.31 -0.68 -0.80
C ILE A 277 -16.83 -0.80 -0.98
N THR A 278 -17.37 -1.99 -0.79
CA THR A 278 -18.81 -2.26 -0.84
C THR A 278 -19.53 -1.79 0.43
N PRO A 279 -20.88 -1.74 0.47
CA PRO A 279 -21.62 -1.42 1.71
C PRO A 279 -21.37 -2.41 2.85
N ASN A 280 -20.91 -3.62 2.51
CA ASN A 280 -20.53 -4.67 3.45
C ASN A 280 -19.04 -4.59 3.84
N TRP A 281 -18.38 -3.47 3.54
CA TRP A 281 -17.00 -3.18 3.96
C TRP A 281 -15.95 -4.10 3.36
N GLN A 282 -16.30 -4.76 2.25
CA GLN A 282 -15.38 -5.60 1.52
C GLN A 282 -14.67 -4.76 0.47
N ILE A 283 -13.35 -4.86 0.42
CA ILE A 283 -12.55 -4.25 -0.64
C ILE A 283 -12.91 -4.93 -1.96
N VAL A 284 -13.39 -4.16 -2.93
CA VAL A 284 -13.65 -4.66 -4.27
C VAL A 284 -12.31 -5.01 -4.92
N LYS A 285 -12.19 -6.26 -5.40
CA LYS A 285 -11.00 -6.71 -6.10
C LYS A 285 -10.77 -5.85 -7.34
N LYS A 286 -9.66 -5.13 -7.34
CA LYS A 286 -9.11 -4.46 -8.52
C LYS A 286 -7.97 -5.26 -9.11
N HIS A 287 -7.79 -5.17 -10.42
CA HIS A 287 -6.59 -5.63 -11.10
C HIS A 287 -6.01 -4.48 -11.93
N TYR A 288 -4.71 -4.56 -12.16
CA TYR A 288 -4.01 -3.65 -13.06
C TYR A 288 -3.77 -4.38 -14.37
N THR A 289 -4.03 -3.72 -15.50
CA THR A 289 -3.67 -4.22 -16.82
C THR A 289 -3.03 -3.10 -17.61
N SER A 290 -2.03 -3.44 -18.42
CA SER A 290 -1.44 -2.53 -19.38
C SER A 290 -1.05 -3.30 -20.63
N ASN A 291 -1.40 -2.76 -21.80
CA ASN A 291 -1.01 -3.34 -23.08
C ASN A 291 0.36 -2.81 -23.54
N PHE A 292 0.78 -1.66 -23.01
CA PHE A 292 2.07 -1.04 -23.29
C PHE A 292 2.37 0.01 -22.21
N LEU A 293 3.65 0.20 -21.90
CA LEU A 293 4.09 1.31 -21.06
C LEU A 293 4.20 2.58 -21.92
N LYS A 294 3.38 3.59 -21.62
CA LYS A 294 3.52 4.94 -22.17
C LYS A 294 4.79 5.57 -21.59
N ARG A 295 5.43 6.49 -22.30
CA ARG A 295 6.46 7.36 -21.69
C ARG A 295 5.78 8.47 -20.88
N ILE A 296 6.41 8.90 -19.80
CA ILE A 296 6.01 10.12 -19.08
C ILE A 296 6.03 11.29 -20.07
N LEU A 297 4.99 12.12 -20.07
CA LEU A 297 4.88 13.35 -20.85
C LEU A 297 4.88 14.57 -19.92
N VAL A 298 5.18 15.75 -20.47
CA VAL A 298 5.12 17.01 -19.72
C VAL A 298 3.70 17.25 -19.18
N SER A 299 2.66 16.88 -19.94
CA SER A 299 1.26 16.96 -19.51
C SER A 299 0.92 16.06 -18.30
N ASP A 300 1.77 15.08 -17.99
CA ASP A 300 1.58 14.20 -16.82
C ASP A 300 2.15 14.85 -15.54
N LEU A 301 2.85 15.99 -15.66
CA LEU A 301 3.44 16.77 -14.57
C LEU A 301 2.71 18.12 -14.47
N LEU A 302 1.90 18.30 -13.43
CA LEU A 302 1.17 19.54 -13.20
C LEU A 302 1.85 20.37 -12.11
N LEU A 303 2.09 21.65 -12.38
CA LEU A 303 2.62 22.61 -11.41
C LEU A 303 1.48 23.17 -10.57
N ALA A 304 1.64 23.21 -9.25
CA ALA A 304 0.82 24.02 -8.37
C ALA A 304 1.72 25.02 -7.64
N VAL A 305 1.53 26.32 -7.90
CA VAL A 305 2.19 27.40 -7.16
C VAL A 305 1.42 27.71 -5.86
N PRO A 306 2.00 28.44 -4.88
CA PRO A 306 1.32 28.85 -3.66
C PRO A 306 -0.06 29.47 -3.90
N GLY A 307 -1.06 28.97 -3.16
CA GLY A 307 -2.46 29.37 -3.26
C GLY A 307 -3.25 28.68 -4.38
N GLU A 308 -2.59 28.03 -5.35
CA GLU A 308 -3.29 27.39 -6.47
C GLU A 308 -3.81 25.98 -6.16
N SER A 309 -4.85 25.60 -6.90
CA SER A 309 -5.38 24.24 -6.91
C SER A 309 -5.29 23.65 -8.31
N ILE A 310 -4.74 22.44 -8.42
CA ILE A 310 -4.82 21.62 -9.62
C ILE A 310 -5.86 20.52 -9.41
N THR A 311 -6.60 20.19 -10.47
CA THR A 311 -7.53 19.05 -10.45
C THR A 311 -7.19 18.12 -11.61
N PHE A 312 -7.02 16.84 -11.30
CA PHE A 312 -6.70 15.82 -12.28
C PHE A 312 -7.79 14.75 -12.32
N PHE A 313 -8.38 14.55 -13.48
CA PHE A 313 -9.36 13.51 -13.76
C PHE A 313 -8.72 12.47 -14.69
N PRO A 314 -8.20 11.32 -14.18
CA PRO A 314 -7.86 10.21 -15.07
C PRO A 314 -9.05 9.83 -15.93
N ASN A 315 -8.80 9.37 -17.15
CA ASN A 315 -9.85 8.81 -18.00
C ASN A 315 -10.49 7.60 -17.31
N ALA A 316 -11.70 7.80 -16.79
CA ALA A 316 -12.46 6.79 -16.10
C ALA A 316 -13.75 6.49 -16.87
N LYS A 317 -14.10 5.21 -16.96
CA LYS A 317 -15.23 4.73 -17.75
C LYS A 317 -15.98 3.62 -17.04
N LEU A 318 -17.30 3.70 -17.08
CA LEU A 318 -18.22 2.61 -16.75
C LEU A 318 -18.64 1.91 -18.03
N LEU A 319 -18.66 0.59 -18.02
CA LEU A 319 -19.15 -0.20 -19.14
C LEU A 319 -19.83 -1.48 -18.67
N TRP A 320 -20.74 -1.98 -19.50
CA TRP A 320 -21.34 -3.28 -19.30
C TRP A 320 -20.36 -4.41 -19.64
N LYS A 321 -20.46 -5.48 -18.88
CA LYS A 321 -19.92 -6.80 -19.18
C LYS A 321 -21.10 -7.77 -19.29
N LYS A 322 -20.88 -8.88 -19.99
CA LYS A 322 -21.85 -10.00 -20.03
C LYS A 322 -22.38 -10.35 -18.63
N ASN A 323 -23.64 -10.74 -18.56
CA ASN A 323 -24.38 -11.14 -17.35
C ASN A 323 -24.66 -10.00 -16.36
N ASP A 324 -24.97 -8.82 -16.86
CA ASP A 324 -25.48 -7.69 -16.08
C ASP A 324 -24.51 -7.21 -15.01
N LYS A 325 -23.23 -7.19 -15.37
CA LYS A 325 -22.16 -6.77 -14.47
C LYS A 325 -21.49 -5.53 -14.99
N PHE A 326 -21.21 -4.60 -14.09
CA PHE A 326 -20.49 -3.39 -14.44
C PHE A 326 -19.00 -3.59 -14.27
N LYS A 327 -18.26 -2.85 -15.09
CA LYS A 327 -16.83 -2.68 -14.96
C LYS A 327 -16.53 -1.19 -14.87
N LEU A 328 -15.77 -0.80 -13.85
CA LEU A 328 -15.17 0.52 -13.77
C LEU A 328 -13.70 0.39 -14.18
N LYS A 329 -13.30 1.16 -15.19
CA LYS A 329 -11.91 1.28 -15.62
C LYS A 329 -11.43 2.69 -15.31
N ILE A 330 -10.29 2.84 -14.65
CA ILE A 330 -9.68 4.14 -14.34
C ILE A 330 -8.26 4.11 -14.89
N ALA A 331 -7.92 5.03 -15.78
CA ALA A 331 -6.57 5.14 -16.34
C ALA A 331 -5.53 5.37 -15.23
N ALA A 332 -4.44 4.63 -15.28
CA ALA A 332 -3.33 4.77 -14.33
C ALA A 332 -2.33 5.87 -14.74
N GLY A 333 -2.42 6.39 -15.97
CA GLY A 333 -1.54 7.43 -16.51
C GLY A 333 -0.31 6.90 -17.29
N ASP A 334 0.08 5.65 -17.06
CA ASP A 334 1.20 4.97 -17.72
C ASP A 334 0.81 4.13 -18.95
N GLY A 335 -0.41 4.33 -19.47
CA GLY A 335 -1.00 3.48 -20.51
C GLY A 335 -1.78 2.28 -19.95
N GLY A 336 -1.66 2.02 -18.64
CA GLY A 336 -2.44 1.02 -17.94
C GLY A 336 -3.77 1.51 -17.38
N TYR A 337 -4.54 0.57 -16.85
CA TYR A 337 -5.82 0.80 -16.20
C TYR A 337 -5.94 0.01 -14.91
N TRP A 338 -6.51 0.64 -13.90
CA TRP A 338 -7.14 -0.03 -12.78
C TRP A 338 -8.52 -0.49 -13.19
N ILE A 339 -8.84 -1.76 -12.97
CA ILE A 339 -10.11 -2.36 -13.36
C ILE A 339 -10.78 -2.99 -12.16
N PHE A 340 -12.02 -2.57 -11.91
CA PHE A 340 -12.95 -3.19 -10.96
C PHE A 340 -14.00 -3.94 -11.76
N ASP A 341 -14.03 -5.27 -11.64
CA ASP A 341 -14.99 -6.13 -12.33
C ASP A 341 -16.12 -6.54 -11.38
N ASN A 342 -17.25 -6.95 -11.97
CA ASN A 342 -18.41 -7.50 -11.25
C ASN A 342 -19.04 -6.51 -10.26
N LEU A 343 -18.95 -5.21 -10.56
CA LEU A 343 -19.69 -4.19 -9.83
C LEU A 343 -21.19 -4.40 -10.08
N LYS A 344 -22.00 -4.03 -9.08
CA LYS A 344 -23.46 -3.98 -9.10
C LYS A 344 -23.95 -2.56 -8.87
N ALA A 345 -25.18 -2.26 -9.24
CA ALA A 345 -25.85 -1.03 -8.82
C ALA A 345 -25.89 -0.95 -7.28
N GLY A 346 -25.79 0.26 -6.74
CA GLY A 346 -25.79 0.54 -5.31
C GLY A 346 -24.63 1.45 -4.87
N ARG A 347 -24.51 1.57 -3.54
CA ARG A 347 -23.53 2.43 -2.87
C ARG A 347 -22.16 1.77 -2.79
N TYR A 348 -21.12 2.57 -2.97
CA TYR A 348 -19.72 2.23 -2.77
C TYR A 348 -19.01 3.38 -2.05
N LEU A 349 -17.85 3.07 -1.48
CA LEU A 349 -16.92 4.06 -0.99
C LEU A 349 -15.69 4.03 -1.87
N LEU A 350 -15.33 5.18 -2.44
CA LEU A 350 -14.16 5.38 -3.25
C LEU A 350 -13.10 6.09 -2.42
N GLN A 351 -11.88 5.57 -2.45
CA GLN A 351 -10.69 6.26 -1.95
C GLN A 351 -9.65 6.31 -3.05
N LEU A 352 -8.97 7.44 -3.15
CA LEU A 352 -7.78 7.59 -3.98
C LEU A 352 -6.54 7.67 -3.10
N THR A 353 -5.47 7.03 -3.56
CA THR A 353 -4.14 7.21 -3.00
C THR A 353 -3.27 7.92 -4.03
N TYR A 354 -2.69 9.05 -3.66
CA TYR A 354 -1.61 9.67 -4.43
C TYR A 354 -0.28 9.12 -3.93
N LYS A 355 0.56 8.57 -4.81
CA LYS A 355 1.84 7.97 -4.46
C LYS A 355 2.93 8.36 -5.45
N ASN A 356 3.87 9.21 -5.02
CA ASN A 356 5.05 9.56 -5.77
C ASN A 356 6.32 9.34 -4.95
N LYS A 357 7.32 8.66 -5.52
CA LYS A 357 8.58 8.29 -4.83
C LYS A 357 9.73 9.25 -5.14
N SER A 358 9.64 10.00 -6.23
CA SER A 358 10.78 10.76 -6.76
C SER A 358 10.62 12.25 -6.48
N VAL A 359 11.70 12.92 -6.08
CA VAL A 359 11.77 14.39 -5.94
C VAL A 359 12.11 15.09 -7.26
N GLU A 360 12.59 14.32 -8.23
CA GLU A 360 12.93 14.75 -9.58
C GLU A 360 12.56 13.69 -10.60
N THR A 361 12.34 14.09 -11.85
CA THR A 361 12.15 13.18 -12.97
C THR A 361 12.64 13.83 -14.25
N THR A 362 13.02 13.04 -15.24
CA THR A 362 13.37 13.52 -16.57
C THR A 362 12.31 13.07 -17.55
N VAL A 363 11.76 14.02 -18.31
CA VAL A 363 10.78 13.78 -19.35
C VAL A 363 11.44 14.03 -20.70
N TYR A 364 11.33 13.08 -21.62
CA TYR A 364 11.81 13.26 -22.98
C TYR A 364 10.82 14.11 -23.77
N ASP A 365 11.24 15.30 -24.18
CA ASP A 365 10.47 16.15 -25.07
C ASP A 365 10.66 15.71 -26.52
N ARG A 366 9.55 15.44 -27.20
CA ARG A 366 9.56 14.96 -28.59
C ARG A 366 9.93 16.06 -29.58
N ILE A 367 9.67 17.32 -29.24
CA ILE A 367 9.92 18.46 -30.13
C ILE A 367 11.41 18.78 -30.14
N THR A 368 12.00 18.98 -28.96
CA THR A 368 13.42 19.29 -28.81
C THR A 368 14.33 18.06 -28.90
N LYS A 369 13.79 16.85 -28.68
CA LYS A 369 14.56 15.60 -28.51
C LYS A 369 15.50 15.60 -27.30
N GLU A 370 15.25 16.49 -26.34
CA GLU A 370 16.03 16.61 -25.12
C GLU A 370 15.28 16.07 -23.90
N GLY A 371 16.04 15.70 -22.87
CA GLY A 371 15.48 15.35 -21.57
C GLY A 371 15.27 16.62 -20.74
N ILE A 372 14.01 16.98 -20.48
CA ILE A 372 13.66 18.06 -19.57
C ILE A 372 13.64 17.51 -18.14
N SER A 373 14.52 18.01 -17.29
CA SER A 373 14.57 17.64 -15.87
C SER A 373 13.59 18.50 -15.08
N PHE A 374 12.61 17.86 -14.46
CA PHE A 374 11.70 18.47 -13.50
C PHE A 374 12.21 18.18 -12.09
N LYS A 375 12.48 19.23 -11.34
CA LYS A 375 12.85 19.18 -9.92
C LYS A 375 11.66 19.63 -9.08
N LYS A 376 11.73 19.45 -7.76
CA LYS A 376 10.66 19.81 -6.81
C LYS A 376 9.35 19.06 -7.06
N LEU A 377 9.45 17.78 -7.41
CA LEU A 377 8.26 16.92 -7.36
C LEU A 377 7.87 16.71 -5.90
N TRP A 378 6.59 16.86 -5.59
CA TRP A 378 6.08 16.50 -4.28
C TRP A 378 6.22 14.99 -4.08
N ARG A 379 6.89 14.58 -3.01
CA ARG A 379 7.22 13.17 -2.73
C ARG A 379 6.49 12.70 -1.48
N GLY A 380 5.75 11.61 -1.63
CA GLY A 380 5.01 10.99 -0.53
C GLY A 380 3.91 10.05 -1.03
N MET A 381 3.27 9.39 -0.08
CA MET A 381 2.06 8.60 -0.26
C MET A 381 0.96 9.20 0.61
N VAL A 382 -0.15 9.63 0.03
CA VAL A 382 -1.29 10.20 0.75
C VAL A 382 -2.52 9.38 0.44
N LEU A 383 -3.13 8.83 1.48
CA LEU A 383 -4.46 8.25 1.38
C LEU A 383 -5.47 9.35 1.62
N VAL A 384 -6.29 9.63 0.62
CA VAL A 384 -7.35 10.61 0.75
C VAL A 384 -8.56 9.97 1.45
N PRO A 385 -9.37 10.72 2.22
CA PRO A 385 -10.58 10.17 2.82
C PRO A 385 -11.53 9.54 1.79
N PHE A 386 -12.37 8.60 2.27
CA PHE A 386 -13.38 7.97 1.43
C PHE A 386 -14.46 8.96 1.02
N VAL A 387 -14.91 8.87 -0.23
CA VAL A 387 -16.10 9.55 -0.74
C VAL A 387 -17.13 8.54 -1.18
N GLU A 388 -18.41 8.87 -1.02
CA GLU A 388 -19.50 8.02 -1.47
C GLU A 388 -19.65 8.08 -2.99
N LEU A 389 -19.92 6.91 -3.56
CA LEU A 389 -20.16 6.71 -4.98
C LEU A 389 -21.38 5.81 -5.15
N TYR A 390 -22.37 6.24 -5.90
CA TYR A 390 -23.59 5.49 -6.21
C TYR A 390 -23.60 5.10 -7.68
N LEU A 391 -23.90 3.84 -7.96
CA LEU A 391 -24.12 3.35 -9.32
C LEU A 391 -25.61 3.07 -9.50
N GLU A 392 -26.28 3.80 -10.40
CA GLU A 392 -27.74 3.73 -10.60
C GLU A 392 -28.08 3.34 -12.04
N ILE A 393 -29.14 2.52 -12.20
CA ILE A 393 -29.60 1.95 -13.48
C ILE A 393 -30.50 2.95 -14.19
#